data_AF-A0A948F3B9-F1
#
_entry.id   AF-A0A948F3B9-F1
#
_cell.length_a   1.000
_cell.length_b   1.000
_cell.length_c   1.000
_cell.angle_alpha   90.00
_cell.angle_beta   90.00
_cell.angle_gamma   90.00
#
_symmetry.space_group_name_H-M   'P 1'
#
loop_
_entity.id
_entity.type
_entity.pdbx_description
1 polymer ?
#
loop_
_entity_poly.entity_id
_entity_poly.type
_entity_poly.pdbx_seq_one_letter_code
_entity_poly.pdbx_strand_id
1 'polypeptide(L)'
;MTEQEFRDRVVELVKDQPVKVWLTLASGHRLEFLWSVGPSRPSPSETLARNGQYYIVGQDVPETLKPVLLGLFDEFCRSGEARRAAASVRPLRFIRVR
;
A
#
# COMPACT_ATOMS: atom_id res chain seq x y z
N MET A 1 3.45 -13.49 7.87
CA MET A 1 3.61 -12.98 6.50
C MET A 1 4.72 -11.94 6.43
N THR A 2 5.72 -12.18 5.60
CA THR A 2 6.80 -11.24 5.29
C THR A 2 6.33 -10.12 4.37
N GLU A 3 7.14 -9.07 4.24
CA GLU A 3 6.90 -7.99 3.28
C GLU A 3 6.83 -8.50 1.84
N GLN A 4 7.76 -9.40 1.46
CA GLN A 4 7.79 -9.97 0.13
C GLN A 4 6.52 -10.80 -0.16
N GLU A 5 6.14 -11.69 0.77
CA GLU A 5 4.90 -12.47 0.64
C GLU A 5 3.65 -11.58 0.53
N PHE A 6 3.59 -10.50 1.30
CA PHE A 6 2.50 -9.53 1.20
C PHE A 6 2.46 -8.89 -0.20
N ARG A 7 3.61 -8.42 -0.70
CA ARG A 7 3.71 -7.82 -2.04
C ARG A 7 3.28 -8.79 -3.13
N ASP A 8 3.80 -10.01 -3.10
CA ASP A 8 3.50 -11.03 -4.11
C ASP A 8 2.02 -11.38 -4.13
N ARG A 9 1.40 -11.55 -2.95
CA ARG A 9 -0.04 -11.80 -2.85
C ARG A 9 -0.88 -10.63 -3.35
N VAL A 10 -0.49 -9.39 -3.02
CA VAL A 10 -1.20 -8.20 -3.52
C VAL A 10 -1.02 -8.07 -5.03
N VAL A 11 0.16 -8.35 -5.58
CA VAL A 11 0.40 -8.38 -7.04
C VAL A 11 -0.52 -9.38 -7.72
N GLU A 12 -0.54 -10.62 -7.26
CA GLU A 12 -1.42 -11.65 -7.82
C GLU A 12 -2.90 -11.28 -7.73
N LEU A 13 -3.29 -10.65 -6.63
CA LEU A 13 -4.66 -10.21 -6.40
C LEU A 13 -5.09 -9.10 -7.38
N VAL A 14 -4.18 -8.20 -7.76
CA VAL A 14 -4.52 -7.02 -8.58
C VAL A 14 -4.06 -7.10 -10.03
N LYS A 15 -3.35 -8.16 -10.44
CA LYS A 15 -2.63 -8.24 -11.74
C LYS A 15 -3.48 -7.93 -12.96
N ASP A 16 -4.74 -8.34 -12.96
CA ASP A 16 -5.68 -8.17 -14.08
C ASP A 16 -6.71 -7.05 -13.83
N GLN A 17 -6.53 -6.28 -12.75
CA GLN A 17 -7.46 -5.25 -12.35
C GLN A 17 -6.90 -3.85 -12.62
N PRO A 18 -7.71 -2.88 -13.06
CA PRO A 18 -7.26 -1.54 -13.39
C PRO A 18 -6.96 -0.66 -12.16
N VAL A 19 -6.46 -1.24 -11.06
CA VAL A 19 -6.29 -0.59 -9.76
C VAL A 19 -4.86 -0.15 -9.52
N LYS A 20 -4.67 0.85 -8.65
CA LYS A 20 -3.37 1.21 -8.09
C LYS A 20 -3.41 1.03 -6.58
N VAL A 21 -2.43 0.35 -6.01
CA VAL A 21 -2.33 0.16 -4.56
C VAL A 21 -0.94 0.56 -4.09
N TRP A 22 -0.87 1.30 -2.98
CA TRP A 22 0.37 1.67 -2.31
C TRP A 22 0.37 1.16 -0.88
N LEU A 23 1.54 0.67 -0.45
CA LEU A 23 1.88 0.52 0.94
C LEU A 23 2.71 1.75 1.36
N THR A 24 2.27 2.43 2.41
CA THR A 24 2.93 3.64 2.93
C THR A 24 3.08 3.59 4.44
N LEU A 25 4.01 4.39 4.95
CA LEU A 25 4.33 4.54 6.36
C LEU A 25 4.10 5.99 6.78
N ALA A 26 3.43 6.24 7.90
CA ALA A 26 3.34 7.57 8.49
C ALA A 26 4.63 7.94 9.24
N SER A 27 5.23 9.04 8.83
CA SER A 27 6.43 9.66 9.41
C SER A 27 6.11 11.12 9.73
N GLY A 28 5.72 11.39 10.98
CA GLY A 28 5.22 12.69 11.42
C GLY A 28 3.94 13.10 10.67
N HIS A 29 4.00 14.20 9.93
CA HIS A 29 2.88 14.73 9.12
C HIS A 29 2.89 14.26 7.66
N ARG A 30 3.74 13.28 7.31
CA ARG A 30 3.90 12.80 5.93
C ARG A 30 3.69 11.30 5.82
N LEU A 31 3.21 10.88 4.65
CA LEU A 31 3.25 9.48 4.24
C LEU A 31 4.52 9.24 3.43
N GLU A 32 5.33 8.28 3.87
CA GLU A 32 6.50 7.79 3.17
C GLU A 32 6.14 6.53 2.38
N PHE A 33 6.68 6.44 1.17
CA PHE A 33 6.38 5.35 0.25
C PHE A 33 7.24 4.13 0.55
N LEU A 34 6.58 2.98 0.71
CA LEU A 34 7.25 1.69 0.79
C LEU A 34 7.25 0.98 -0.55
N TRP A 35 6.07 0.88 -1.16
CA TRP A 35 5.87 0.08 -2.36
C TRP A 35 4.53 0.37 -3.03
N SER A 36 4.40 0.01 -4.31
CA SER A 36 3.10 -0.01 -4.99
C SER A 36 3.04 -1.01 -6.11
N VAL A 37 1.81 -1.39 -6.47
CA VAL A 37 1.49 -2.20 -7.65
C VAL A 37 0.35 -1.56 -8.44
N GLY A 38 0.29 -1.90 -9.71
CA GLY A 38 -0.73 -1.42 -10.64
C GLY A 38 -0.30 -0.14 -11.37
N PRO A 39 -0.94 0.18 -12.49
CA PRO A 39 -0.66 1.37 -13.28
C PRO A 39 -1.13 2.63 -12.55
N SER A 40 -0.44 3.75 -12.72
CA SER A 40 -0.92 5.05 -12.23
C SER A 40 -2.23 5.43 -12.90
N ARG A 41 -3.21 5.89 -12.12
CA ARG A 41 -4.52 6.32 -12.62
C ARG A 41 -4.74 7.81 -12.32
N PRO A 42 -5.55 8.52 -13.14
CA PRO A 42 -5.94 9.91 -12.89
C PRO A 42 -7.01 10.05 -11.80
N SER A 43 -7.38 8.96 -11.12
CA SER A 43 -8.39 8.95 -10.06
C SER A 43 -7.83 9.43 -8.73
N PRO A 44 -8.65 10.02 -7.84
CA PRO A 44 -8.20 10.40 -6.50
C PRO A 44 -7.78 9.14 -5.73
N SER A 45 -6.71 9.25 -4.94
CA SER A 45 -6.32 8.19 -4.03
C SER A 45 -7.17 8.23 -2.75
N GLU A 46 -7.53 7.05 -2.25
CA GLU A 46 -8.24 6.87 -0.98
C GLU A 46 -7.40 6.03 -0.01
N THR A 47 -7.51 6.32 1.29
CA THR A 47 -6.95 5.44 2.32
C THR A 47 -7.91 4.30 2.55
N LEU A 48 -7.49 3.07 2.24
CA LEU A 48 -8.32 1.88 2.41
C LEU A 48 -8.27 1.39 3.86
N ALA A 49 -7.09 1.41 4.48
CA ALA A 49 -6.91 1.10 5.90
C ALA A 49 -5.62 1.66 6.50
N ARG A 50 -5.61 1.65 7.84
CA ARG A 50 -4.50 2.06 8.69
C ARG A 50 -4.32 1.06 9.83
N ASN A 51 -3.09 0.63 10.07
CA ASN A 51 -2.72 -0.16 11.24
C ASN A 51 -1.40 0.34 11.81
N GLY A 52 -1.45 0.97 12.99
CA GLY A 52 -0.32 1.67 13.59
C GLY A 52 0.19 2.82 12.69
N GLN A 53 1.43 2.69 12.23
CA GLN A 53 2.06 3.62 11.30
C GLN A 53 1.89 3.23 9.83
N TYR A 54 1.36 2.05 9.51
CA TYR A 54 1.20 1.60 8.13
C TYR A 54 -0.16 1.99 7.58
N TYR A 55 -0.17 2.29 6.29
CA TYR A 55 -1.35 2.64 5.53
C TYR A 55 -1.34 1.89 4.20
N ILE A 56 -2.50 1.38 3.80
CA ILE A 56 -2.73 0.93 2.44
C ILE A 56 -3.65 1.93 1.75
N VAL A 57 -3.17 2.47 0.63
CA VAL A 57 -3.82 3.51 -0.17
C VAL A 57 -4.17 2.91 -1.53
N GLY A 58 -5.30 3.29 -2.10
CA GLY A 58 -5.79 2.77 -3.38
C GLY A 58 -6.26 3.85 -4.35
N GLN A 59 -6.25 3.57 -5.65
CA GLN A 59 -7.06 4.24 -6.67
C GLN A 59 -7.91 3.19 -7.39
N ASP A 60 -9.18 3.52 -7.63
CA ASP A 60 -10.16 2.69 -8.34
C ASP A 60 -10.31 1.26 -7.78
N VAL A 61 -10.08 1.07 -6.47
CA VAL A 61 -10.14 -0.25 -5.83
C VAL A 61 -11.61 -0.68 -5.68
N PRO A 62 -12.07 -1.75 -6.35
CA PRO A 62 -13.46 -2.18 -6.27
C PRO A 62 -13.85 -2.59 -4.85
N GLU A 63 -15.10 -2.34 -4.46
CA GLU A 63 -15.63 -2.74 -3.14
C GLU A 63 -15.52 -4.24 -2.88
N THR A 64 -15.58 -5.08 -3.92
CA THR A 64 -15.36 -6.52 -3.81
C THR A 64 -13.92 -6.90 -3.46
N LEU A 65 -12.96 -6.05 -3.82
CA LEU A 65 -11.53 -6.27 -3.62
C LEU A 65 -11.04 -5.76 -2.26
N LYS A 66 -11.65 -4.68 -1.77
CA LYS A 66 -11.32 -4.04 -0.47
C LYS A 66 -11.20 -5.06 0.67
N PRO A 67 -12.20 -5.91 0.98
CA PRO A 67 -12.10 -6.82 2.13
C PRO A 67 -10.94 -7.81 2.03
N VAL A 68 -10.59 -8.27 0.81
CA VAL A 68 -9.47 -9.19 0.60
C VAL A 68 -8.12 -8.48 0.83
N LEU A 69 -7.96 -7.27 0.29
CA LEU A 69 -6.78 -6.43 0.52
C LEU A 69 -6.61 -6.10 2.00
N LEU A 70 -7.69 -5.77 2.69
CA LEU A 70 -7.70 -5.46 4.12
C LEU A 70 -7.27 -6.67 4.96
N GLY A 71 -7.78 -7.87 4.66
CA GLY A 71 -7.37 -9.10 5.34
C GLY A 71 -5.88 -9.40 5.20
N LEU A 72 -5.34 -9.24 3.99
CA LEU A 72 -3.89 -9.37 3.74
C LEU A 72 -3.10 -8.30 4.51
N PHE A 73 -3.55 -7.06 4.49
CA PHE A 73 -2.89 -5.97 5.21
C PHE A 73 -2.86 -6.20 6.73
N ASP A 74 -3.95 -6.69 7.32
CA ASP A 74 -4.01 -7.00 8.74
C ASP A 74 -3.13 -8.19 9.12
N GLU A 75 -3.02 -9.20 8.26
CA GLU A 75 -2.06 -10.30 8.45
C GLU A 75 -0.61 -9.81 8.38
N PHE A 76 -0.30 -8.90 7.44
CA PHE A 76 1.01 -8.26 7.32
C PHE A 76 1.38 -7.48 8.58
N CYS A 77 0.48 -6.62 9.07
CA CYS A 77 0.77 -5.78 10.24
C CYS A 77 0.92 -6.61 11.52
N ARG A 78 0.21 -7.73 11.65
CA ARG A 78 0.32 -8.63 12.81
C ARG A 78 1.60 -9.46 12.83
N SER A 79 2.29 -9.65 11.70
CA SER A 79 3.45 -10.55 11.62
C SER A 79 4.74 -9.99 12.22
N GLY A 80 4.76 -8.73 12.66
CA GLY A 80 5.97 -8.07 13.18
C GLY A 80 7.02 -7.71 12.10
N GLU A 81 6.89 -8.26 10.89
CA GLU A 81 7.74 -7.96 9.73
C GLU A 81 7.50 -6.54 9.19
N ALA A 82 6.30 -5.99 9.41
CA ALA A 82 6.00 -4.61 9.05
C ALA A 82 7.05 -3.63 9.60
N ARG A 83 7.45 -3.77 10.88
CA ARG A 83 8.46 -2.89 11.52
C ARG A 83 9.83 -2.93 10.84
N ARG A 84 10.23 -4.06 10.26
CA ARG A 84 11.52 -4.17 9.57
C ARG A 84 11.51 -3.50 8.19
N ALA A 85 10.35 -3.52 7.51
CA ALA A 85 10.14 -2.80 6.24
C ALA A 85 10.43 -1.30 6.34
N ALA A 86 10.19 -0.71 7.51
CA ALA A 86 10.43 0.72 7.78
C ALA A 86 11.92 1.10 7.80
N ALA A 87 12.86 0.16 7.76
CA ALA A 87 14.29 0.49 7.65
C ALA A 87 14.72 0.80 6.20
N SER A 88 13.91 0.46 5.20
CA SER A 88 14.27 0.55 3.77
C SER A 88 13.54 1.66 3.00
N VAL A 89 12.86 2.56 3.71
CA VAL A 89 11.96 3.56 3.12
C VAL A 89 12.73 4.67 2.43
N ARG A 90 12.25 5.08 1.24
CA ARG A 90 12.73 6.30 0.57
C ARG A 90 11.65 7.39 0.65
N PRO A 91 12.04 8.65 0.92
CA PRO A 91 11.09 9.75 0.97
C PRO A 91 10.51 10.05 -0.41
N LEU A 92 9.18 10.24 -0.49
CA LEU A 92 8.49 10.68 -1.70
C LEU A 92 8.90 12.12 -2.04
N ARG A 93 9.45 12.33 -3.24
CA ARG A 93 9.58 13.66 -3.85
C ARG A 93 8.36 13.89 -4.74
N PHE A 94 7.55 14.89 -4.40
CA PHE A 94 6.51 15.38 -5.29
C PHE A 94 7.18 16.07 -6.48
N ILE A 95 7.03 15.52 -7.68
CA ILE A 95 7.37 16.21 -8.92
C ILE A 95 6.21 17.16 -9.22
N ARG A 96 6.42 18.46 -9.01
CA ARG A 96 5.51 19.50 -9.52
C ARG A 96 5.62 19.47 -11.04
N VAL A 97 4.63 18.89 -11.71
CA VAL A 97 4.46 19.05 -13.16
C VAL A 97 4.03 20.51 -13.38
N ARG A 98 4.85 21.28 -14.11
CA ARG A 98 4.55 22.65 -14.54
C ARG A 98 3.78 22.62 -15.85
#